data_AF-A0A7K2XA02-F1
#
_entry.id   AF-A0A7K2XA02-F1
#
_cell.length_a   1.000
_cell.length_b   1.000
_cell.length_c   1.000
_cell.angle_alpha   90.00
_cell.angle_beta   90.00
_cell.angle_gamma   90.00
#
_symmetry.space_group_name_H-M   'P 1'
#
loop_
_entity.id
_entity.type
_entity.pdbx_description
1 polymer ?
#
loop_
_entity_poly.entity_id
_entity_poly.type
_entity_poly.pdbx_seq_one_letter_code
_entity_poly.pdbx_strand_id
1 'polypeptide(L)'
;MRTRVVTTAVAAAAVAASLVSPVLASARTGDAGPFAPNNRAPHHNLIGVGLTTDQRLVGFDVHDPSDTWSLGKVSGLKGDGRIVGIDFRVQNGKLYGVGDRGGVYTVDDKAVAVKVSQLTVALQGKWTAA
;
A
#
# COMPACT_ATOMS: atom_id res chain seq x y z
N MET A 1 -55.28 11.72 24.47
CA MET A 1 -54.16 11.27 25.34
C MET A 1 -54.65 10.08 26.17
N ARG A 2 -53.88 8.98 26.24
CA ARG A 2 -54.09 7.84 27.17
C ARG A 2 -52.70 7.32 27.57
N THR A 3 -52.52 6.89 28.82
CA THR A 3 -51.21 6.96 29.49
C THR A 3 -50.86 5.71 30.30
N ARG A 4 -49.80 4.99 29.88
CA ARG A 4 -48.96 3.98 30.62
C ARG A 4 -49.71 2.72 31.17
N VAL A 5 -49.22 1.47 31.12
CA VAL A 5 -47.89 0.83 31.39
C VAL A 5 -47.58 0.82 32.91
N VAL A 6 -47.09 -0.23 33.60
CA VAL A 6 -46.50 -1.54 33.17
C VAL A 6 -47.49 -2.75 33.38
N THR A 7 -47.32 -3.94 34.02
CA THR A 7 -46.24 -4.58 34.82
C THR A 7 -46.42 -6.13 35.00
N THR A 8 -45.39 -6.96 34.70
CA THR A 8 -45.11 -8.35 35.19
C THR A 8 -46.13 -9.51 34.95
N ALA A 9 -45.79 -10.80 35.01
CA ALA A 9 -44.60 -11.50 35.53
C ALA A 9 -44.08 -12.67 34.63
N VAL A 10 -43.07 -13.41 35.11
CA VAL A 10 -42.26 -14.40 34.37
C VAL A 10 -42.78 -15.85 34.50
N ALA A 11 -42.67 -16.63 33.42
CA ALA A 11 -42.54 -18.09 33.47
C ALA A 11 -41.47 -18.53 32.45
N ALA A 12 -40.66 -19.54 32.78
CA ALA A 12 -39.52 -19.96 31.96
C ALA A 12 -39.77 -21.30 31.24
N ALA A 13 -39.27 -21.41 30.01
CA ALA A 13 -39.15 -22.68 29.29
C ALA A 13 -37.81 -22.69 28.54
N ALA A 14 -36.87 -23.53 28.95
CA ALA A 14 -35.57 -23.66 28.32
C ALA A 14 -35.53 -24.90 27.42
N VAL A 15 -35.21 -24.71 26.14
CA VAL A 15 -34.77 -25.77 25.23
C VAL A 15 -33.50 -25.28 24.56
N ALA A 16 -32.37 -25.87 24.91
CA ALA A 16 -31.07 -25.49 24.37
C ALA A 16 -30.86 -26.11 22.98
N ALA A 17 -31.09 -25.34 21.92
CA ALA A 17 -30.65 -25.68 20.57
C ALA A 17 -29.27 -25.04 20.31
N SER A 18 -28.22 -25.57 20.92
CA SER A 18 -26.84 -25.12 20.73
C SER A 18 -26.29 -25.56 19.37
N LEU A 19 -26.84 -25.01 18.30
CA LEU A 19 -26.21 -25.06 16.98
C LEU A 19 -24.95 -24.19 17.05
N VAL A 20 -23.81 -24.86 17.22
CA VAL A 20 -22.49 -24.23 17.13
C VAL A 20 -22.29 -23.82 15.67
N SER A 21 -22.71 -22.60 15.34
CA SER A 21 -22.42 -21.99 14.05
C SER A 21 -20.91 -22.04 13.83
N PRO A 22 -20.40 -22.73 12.79
CA PRO A 22 -18.99 -22.67 12.47
C PRO A 22 -18.69 -21.22 12.08
N VAL A 23 -18.02 -20.49 12.97
CA VAL A 23 -17.40 -19.22 12.61
C VAL A 23 -16.38 -19.54 11.54
N LEU A 24 -16.75 -19.30 10.29
CA LEU A 24 -15.84 -19.47 9.17
C LEU A 24 -14.72 -18.46 9.37
N ALA A 25 -13.58 -18.94 9.84
CA ALA A 25 -12.39 -18.15 10.02
C ALA A 25 -11.83 -17.80 8.63
N SER A 26 -12.43 -16.79 8.00
CA SER A 26 -11.90 -16.16 6.81
C SER A 26 -10.49 -15.69 7.15
N ALA A 27 -9.50 -16.46 6.70
CA ALA A 27 -8.14 -15.99 6.57
C ALA A 27 -8.19 -14.80 5.60
N ARG A 28 -8.26 -13.60 6.16
CA ARG A 28 -8.01 -12.35 5.44
C ARG A 28 -6.63 -12.51 4.80
N THR A 29 -6.63 -12.77 3.50
CA THR A 29 -5.46 -12.75 2.63
C THR A 29 -4.71 -11.47 2.95
N GLY A 30 -3.47 -11.60 3.45
CA GLY A 30 -2.80 -10.53 4.18
C GLY A 30 -2.90 -9.20 3.43
N ASP A 31 -3.38 -8.16 4.12
CA ASP A 31 -3.82 -6.89 3.52
C ASP A 31 -2.78 -6.41 2.49
N ALA A 32 -3.15 -6.51 1.21
CA ALA A 32 -2.20 -6.36 0.13
C ALA A 32 -1.57 -4.97 0.20
N GLY A 33 -0.24 -4.91 0.30
CA GLY A 33 0.48 -3.65 0.51
C GLY A 33 0.14 -2.62 -0.58
N PRO A 34 0.27 -1.31 -0.32
CA PRO A 34 -0.30 -0.27 -1.18
C PRO A 34 0.15 -0.30 -2.65
N PHE A 35 1.28 -0.95 -2.96
CA PHE A 35 1.81 -1.12 -4.31
C PHE A 35 1.32 -2.38 -5.05
N ALA A 36 0.51 -3.22 -4.39
CA ALA A 36 -0.05 -4.44 -4.96
C ALA A 36 -0.99 -4.15 -6.14
N PRO A 37 -1.16 -5.10 -7.08
CA PRO A 37 -1.98 -4.87 -8.25
C PRO A 37 -3.47 -5.00 -7.88
N ASN A 38 -4.25 -3.95 -8.12
CA ASN A 38 -5.66 -3.82 -7.73
C ASN A 38 -6.58 -4.98 -8.20
N ASN A 39 -6.14 -5.83 -9.14
CA ASN A 39 -6.99 -6.80 -9.82
C ASN A 39 -6.26 -8.03 -10.41
N ARG A 40 -5.07 -8.42 -9.88
CA ARG A 40 -4.38 -9.68 -10.24
C ARG A 40 -4.50 -10.73 -9.11
N ALA A 41 -4.09 -11.96 -9.42
CA ALA A 41 -4.42 -13.17 -8.63
C ALA A 41 -3.71 -13.22 -7.25
N PRO A 42 -4.31 -13.83 -6.21
CA PRO A 42 -3.84 -13.77 -4.82
C PRO A 42 -2.51 -14.52 -4.51
N HIS A 43 -1.66 -14.77 -5.52
CA HIS A 43 -0.39 -15.48 -5.41
C HIS A 43 0.83 -14.57 -5.24
N HIS A 44 0.78 -13.32 -5.70
CA HIS A 44 1.86 -12.34 -5.52
C HIS A 44 1.93 -11.88 -4.06
N ASN A 45 2.58 -12.72 -3.24
CA ASN A 45 2.71 -12.63 -1.79
C ASN A 45 3.85 -11.68 -1.37
N LEU A 46 4.75 -11.34 -2.29
CA LEU A 46 5.79 -10.33 -2.13
C LEU A 46 5.86 -9.46 -3.39
N ILE A 47 5.67 -8.16 -3.21
CA ILE A 47 5.60 -7.16 -4.29
C ILE A 47 6.96 -6.45 -4.41
N GLY A 48 7.55 -6.47 -5.61
CA GLY A 48 8.66 -5.60 -5.97
C GLY A 48 8.15 -4.27 -6.54
N VAL A 49 8.92 -3.19 -6.34
CA VAL A 49 8.65 -1.89 -6.98
C VAL A 49 9.90 -1.42 -7.72
N GLY A 50 9.76 -1.12 -9.00
CA GLY A 50 10.80 -0.61 -9.88
C GLY A 50 10.55 0.83 -10.33
N LEU A 51 11.63 1.52 -10.71
CA LEU A 51 11.60 2.83 -11.36
C LEU A 51 12.14 2.70 -12.79
N THR A 52 11.36 3.12 -13.78
CA THR A 52 11.75 3.08 -15.20
C THR A 52 12.50 4.34 -15.64
N THR A 53 13.22 4.23 -16.77
CA THR A 53 13.95 5.33 -17.43
C THR A 53 13.05 6.51 -17.85
N ASP A 54 11.77 6.26 -18.18
CA ASP A 54 10.79 7.29 -18.51
C ASP A 54 10.08 7.89 -17.27
N GLN A 55 10.60 7.60 -16.08
CA GLN A 55 10.13 8.03 -14.76
C GLN A 55 8.77 7.47 -14.33
N ARG A 56 8.49 6.20 -14.61
CA ARG A 56 7.33 5.48 -14.05
C ARG A 56 7.71 4.62 -12.87
N LEU A 57 6.79 4.49 -11.93
CA LEU A 57 6.81 3.36 -11.00
C LEU A 57 6.07 2.17 -11.63
N VAL A 58 6.65 0.99 -11.47
CA VAL A 58 6.04 -0.30 -11.81
C VAL A 58 6.06 -1.21 -10.59
N GLY A 59 5.01 -1.99 -10.39
CA GLY A 59 5.03 -3.13 -9.49
C GLY A 59 5.31 -4.42 -10.26
N PHE A 60 5.80 -5.44 -9.58
CA PHE A 60 6.01 -6.80 -10.12
C PHE A 60 5.91 -7.86 -9.01
N ASP A 61 5.59 -9.11 -9.36
CA ASP A 61 5.74 -10.25 -8.44
C ASP A 61 7.23 -10.59 -8.31
N VAL A 62 7.76 -10.72 -7.08
CA VAL A 62 9.16 -11.12 -6.88
C VAL A 62 9.41 -12.57 -7.33
N HIS A 63 8.38 -13.41 -7.45
CA HIS A 63 8.46 -14.76 -7.97
C HIS A 63 8.34 -14.84 -9.52
N ASP A 64 7.72 -13.85 -10.16
CA ASP A 64 7.77 -13.65 -11.61
C ASP A 64 7.97 -12.16 -11.94
N PRO A 65 9.24 -11.70 -12.02
CA PRO A 65 9.55 -10.31 -12.35
C PRO A 65 9.13 -9.87 -13.76
N SER A 66 8.61 -10.78 -14.60
CA SER A 66 8.01 -10.43 -15.90
C SER A 66 6.55 -9.98 -15.78
N ASP A 67 5.82 -10.40 -14.74
CA ASP A 67 4.45 -9.96 -14.46
C ASP A 67 4.41 -8.53 -13.87
N THR A 68 4.82 -7.56 -14.68
CA THR A 68 4.85 -6.15 -14.30
C THR A 68 3.49 -5.46 -14.44
N TRP A 69 3.23 -4.43 -13.63
CA TRP A 69 2.11 -3.49 -13.79
C TRP A 69 2.54 -2.05 -13.58
N SER A 70 1.90 -1.10 -14.27
CA SER A 70 2.18 0.34 -14.11
C SER A 70 1.45 0.89 -12.87
N LEU A 71 2.21 1.47 -11.94
CA LEU A 71 1.66 2.26 -10.82
C LEU A 71 1.36 3.71 -11.27
N GLY A 72 2.24 4.29 -12.08
CA GLY A 72 2.04 5.63 -12.65
C GLY A 72 3.34 6.30 -13.08
N LYS A 73 3.25 7.48 -13.72
CA LYS A 73 4.41 8.35 -13.94
C LYS A 73 4.62 9.23 -12.71
N VAL A 74 5.86 9.31 -12.23
CA VAL A 74 6.20 10.07 -11.02
C VAL A 74 5.84 11.55 -11.20
N SER A 75 5.09 12.08 -10.23
CA SER A 75 4.59 13.45 -10.20
C SER A 75 4.84 14.11 -8.83
N GLY A 76 4.47 15.38 -8.64
CA GLY A 76 4.55 16.05 -7.34
C GLY A 76 5.94 16.56 -6.91
N LEU A 77 6.99 16.35 -7.72
CA LEU A 77 8.35 16.82 -7.43
C LEU A 77 8.42 18.35 -7.24
N LYS A 78 9.22 18.80 -6.26
CA LYS A 78 9.37 20.22 -5.87
C LYS A 78 10.85 20.63 -5.86
N GLY A 79 11.28 21.19 -6.99
CA GLY A 79 12.66 21.63 -7.21
C GLY A 79 13.57 20.56 -7.81
N ASP A 80 13.13 19.31 -7.87
CA ASP A 80 13.80 18.21 -8.59
C ASP A 80 13.07 17.95 -9.93
N GLY A 81 13.81 17.57 -10.97
CA GLY A 81 13.27 17.28 -12.30
C GLY A 81 12.90 15.81 -12.50
N ARG A 82 13.55 14.89 -11.78
CA ARG A 82 13.28 13.45 -11.82
C ARG A 82 13.73 12.75 -10.54
N ILE A 83 13.23 11.53 -10.28
CA ILE A 83 13.79 10.62 -9.27
C ILE A 83 14.94 9.81 -9.89
N VAL A 84 16.04 9.63 -9.16
CA VAL A 84 17.25 8.90 -9.59
C VAL A 84 17.53 7.63 -8.78
N GLY A 85 16.75 7.37 -7.73
CA GLY A 85 16.82 6.14 -6.92
C GLY A 85 15.64 6.04 -5.96
N ILE A 86 15.28 4.81 -5.58
CA ILE A 86 14.17 4.49 -4.67
C ILE A 86 14.60 3.50 -3.59
N ASP A 87 13.90 3.53 -2.45
CA ASP A 87 14.20 2.72 -1.26
C ASP A 87 12.90 2.44 -0.48
N PHE A 88 12.57 1.18 -0.20
CA PHE A 88 11.35 0.83 0.54
C PHE A 88 11.64 0.64 2.04
N ARG A 89 11.19 1.61 2.85
CA ARG A 89 11.44 1.61 4.30
C ARG A 89 10.42 0.72 5.02
N VAL A 90 10.77 -0.56 5.14
CA VAL A 90 10.00 -1.58 5.88
C VAL A 90 9.57 -1.13 7.29
N GLN A 91 10.37 -0.29 7.96
CA GLN A 91 10.09 0.26 9.29
C GLN A 91 8.86 1.17 9.37
N ASN A 92 8.43 1.78 8.25
CA ASN A 92 7.25 2.66 8.21
C ASN A 92 6.33 2.44 6.99
N GLY A 93 6.60 1.41 6.18
CA GLY A 93 5.79 1.00 5.02
C GLY A 93 5.81 1.99 3.85
N LYS A 94 6.80 2.89 3.77
CA LYS A 94 6.84 3.93 2.72
C LYS A 94 7.93 3.65 1.69
N LEU A 95 7.58 3.87 0.42
CA LEU A 95 8.56 4.05 -0.64
C LEU A 95 9.14 5.47 -0.54
N TYR A 96 10.46 5.55 -0.41
CA TYR A 96 11.22 6.80 -0.52
C TYR A 96 11.85 6.91 -1.91
N GLY A 97 12.03 8.14 -2.37
CA GLY A 97 12.73 8.45 -3.61
C GLY A 97 13.71 9.62 -3.43
N VAL A 98 14.84 9.57 -4.13
CA VAL A 98 15.82 10.66 -4.19
C VAL A 98 15.74 11.35 -5.55
N GLY A 99 15.55 12.67 -5.55
CA GLY A 99 15.48 13.51 -6.72
C GLY A 99 16.86 13.89 -7.28
N ASP A 100 16.92 14.26 -8.56
CA ASP A 100 18.16 14.62 -9.26
C ASP A 100 18.85 15.91 -8.77
N ARG A 101 18.22 16.67 -7.87
CA ARG A 101 18.83 17.81 -7.15
C ARG A 101 18.90 17.55 -5.63
N GLY A 102 18.85 16.28 -5.23
CA GLY A 102 19.00 15.85 -3.84
C GLY A 102 17.75 16.03 -2.98
N GLY A 103 16.58 16.32 -3.55
CA GLY A 103 15.34 16.27 -2.77
C GLY A 103 15.02 14.86 -2.33
N VAL A 104 14.62 14.67 -1.07
CA VAL A 104 14.14 13.38 -0.57
C VAL A 104 12.63 13.42 -0.50
N TYR A 105 11.98 12.39 -1.07
CA TYR A 105 10.55 12.28 -1.23
C TYR A 105 10.03 10.99 -0.58
N THR A 106 8.80 11.02 -0.08
CA THR A 106 7.97 9.81 0.02
C THR A 106 7.07 9.75 -1.21
N VAL A 107 6.89 8.57 -1.80
CA VAL A 107 6.08 8.36 -3.01
C VAL A 107 4.97 7.34 -2.70
N ASP A 108 3.77 7.59 -3.21
CA ASP A 108 2.59 6.73 -3.00
C ASP A 108 2.36 5.72 -4.14
N ASP A 109 1.29 4.92 -3.97
CA ASP A 109 0.79 3.90 -4.91
C ASP A 109 0.41 4.46 -6.29
N LYS A 110 0.17 5.77 -6.38
CA LYS A 110 -0.21 6.52 -7.59
C LYS A 110 0.98 7.28 -8.19
N ALA A 111 2.18 7.01 -7.70
CA ALA A 111 3.43 7.69 -8.06
C ALA A 111 3.45 9.21 -7.76
N VAL A 112 2.66 9.68 -6.80
CA VAL A 112 2.69 11.07 -6.32
C VAL A 112 3.79 11.20 -5.28
N ALA A 113 4.80 12.03 -5.57
CA ALA A 113 5.91 12.30 -4.67
C ALA A 113 5.64 13.53 -3.79
N VAL A 114 5.88 13.40 -2.48
CA VAL A 114 5.83 14.50 -1.51
C VAL A 114 7.22 14.71 -0.92
N LYS A 115 7.78 15.91 -1.07
CA LYS A 115 9.12 16.24 -0.56
C LYS A 115 9.12 16.30 0.97
N VAL A 116 10.01 15.53 1.58
CA VAL A 116 10.15 15.41 3.04
C VAL A 116 11.50 15.90 3.56
N SER A 117 12.53 16.00 2.71
CA SER A 117 13.82 16.58 3.06
C SER A 117 14.60 17.06 1.82
N GLN A 118 15.78 17.62 2.04
CA GLN A 118 16.75 18.04 1.03
C GLN A 118 18.14 17.63 1.49
N LEU A 119 18.89 16.93 0.63
CA LEU A 119 20.30 16.62 0.88
C LEU A 119 21.14 17.90 0.79
N THR A 120 22.05 18.05 1.74
CA THR A 120 22.98 19.19 1.86
C THR A 120 24.25 19.00 1.03
N VAL A 121 24.60 17.76 0.71
CA VAL A 121 25.70 17.40 -0.20
C VAL A 121 25.10 17.06 -1.57
N ALA A 122 25.70 17.60 -2.64
CA ALA A 122 25.27 17.31 -4.00
C ALA A 122 25.50 15.83 -4.35
N LEU A 123 24.59 15.25 -5.14
CA LEU A 123 24.72 13.89 -5.64
C LEU A 123 25.97 13.75 -6.52
N GLN A 124 26.70 12.66 -6.36
CA GLN A 124 27.89 12.33 -7.14
C GLN A 124 27.66 11.04 -7.96
N GLY A 125 28.37 10.95 -9.09
CA GLY A 125 28.16 9.90 -10.10
C GLY A 125 27.10 10.28 -11.13
N LYS A 126 27.15 9.58 -12.28
CA LYS A 126 26.19 9.74 -13.38
C LYS A 126 25.64 8.36 -13.73
N TRP A 127 24.36 8.12 -13.43
CA TRP A 127 23.68 6.94 -13.95
C TRP A 127 23.29 7.16 -15.42
N THR A 128 23.63 6.20 -16.26
CA THR A 128 23.17 6.09 -17.64
C THR A 128 22.63 4.68 -17.83
N ALA A 129 21.35 4.56 -18.19
CA ALA A 129 20.86 3.34 -18.82
C ALA A 129 21.63 3.11 -20.13
N ALA A 130 21.88 1.84 -20.44
CA ALA A 130 22.35 1.37 -21.74
C ALA A 130 21.13 1.09 -22.65
#